data_AF-A0ABD0NNP3-F1
#
_entry.id   AF-A0ABD0NNP3-F1
#
_cell.length_a   1.000
_cell.length_b   1.000
_cell.length_c   1.000
_cell.angle_alpha   90.00
_cell.angle_beta   90.00
_cell.angle_gamma   90.00
#
_symmetry.space_group_name_H-M   'P 1'
#
loop_
_entity.id
_entity.type
_entity.pdbx_description
1 polymer ?
#
loop_
_entity_poly.entity_id
_entity_poly.type
_entity_poly.pdbx_seq_one_letter_code
_entity_poly.pdbx_strand_id
1 'polypeptide(L)'
;MTEYQTQEMRRKRNIASINVAPTRGNILLKGETVFVFQKGRDLELYVEEFLDICHLAICDDICLMEGFLCGLDKDLRFVMPRGDCCWTLEAYINFAVWTNGSVFTVGKAEEDIHRVHRACNDSAYKRPGAEAT
;
A
#
# COMPACT_ATOMS: atom_id res chain seq x y z
N MET A 1 3.79 -25.55 -22.46
CA MET A 1 3.99 -24.45 -21.49
C MET A 1 2.86 -23.46 -21.71
N THR A 2 2.03 -23.19 -20.70
CA THR A 2 0.79 -22.41 -20.85
C THR A 2 1.05 -20.91 -20.69
N GLU A 3 0.19 -20.06 -21.24
CA GLU A 3 0.26 -18.60 -21.07
C GLU A 3 0.25 -18.20 -19.60
N TYR A 4 -0.54 -18.90 -18.77
CA TYR A 4 -0.55 -18.76 -17.31
C TYR A 4 0.85 -18.93 -16.68
N GLN A 5 1.59 -19.98 -17.06
CA GLN A 5 2.94 -20.22 -16.53
C GLN A 5 3.93 -19.17 -17.03
N THR A 6 3.73 -18.63 -18.24
CA THR A 6 4.55 -17.54 -18.78
C THR A 6 4.25 -16.21 -18.06
N GLN A 7 2.98 -15.96 -17.72
CA GLN A 7 2.54 -14.81 -16.95
C GLN A 7 3.03 -14.89 -15.50
N GLU A 8 3.01 -16.07 -14.89
CA GLU A 8 3.55 -16.33 -13.55
C GLU A 8 5.08 -16.16 -13.50
N MET A 9 5.79 -16.63 -14.53
CA MET A 9 7.24 -16.42 -14.65
C MET A 9 7.62 -14.96 -14.95
N ARG A 10 6.76 -14.20 -15.63
CA ARG A 10 6.92 -12.73 -15.78
C ARG A 10 6.64 -12.00 -14.47
N ARG A 11 5.62 -12.41 -13.71
CA ARG A 11 5.29 -11.90 -12.37
C ARG A 11 6.45 -12.09 -11.38
N LYS A 12 7.12 -13.26 -11.42
CA LYS A 12 8.29 -13.56 -10.57
C LYS A 12 9.58 -12.81 -10.94
N ARG A 13 9.67 -12.18 -12.11
CA ARG A 13 10.90 -11.52 -12.60
C ARG A 13 10.99 -10.02 -12.34
N ASN A 14 9.94 -9.38 -11.81
CA ASN A 14 9.88 -7.91 -11.71
C ASN A 14 10.08 -7.37 -10.28
N ILE A 15 10.29 -8.25 -9.30
CA ILE A 15 10.64 -7.90 -7.93
C ILE A 15 12.17 -7.87 -7.83
N ALA A 16 12.74 -6.68 -7.68
CA ALA A 16 14.14 -6.52 -7.32
C ALA A 16 14.24 -6.29 -5.81
N SER A 17 14.65 -7.31 -5.05
CA SER A 17 15.09 -7.14 -3.66
C SER A 17 16.48 -6.51 -3.69
N ILE A 18 16.59 -5.24 -3.30
CA ILE A 18 17.89 -4.57 -3.22
C ILE A 18 18.13 -4.18 -1.76
N ASN A 19 19.23 -4.67 -1.19
CA ASN A 19 19.67 -4.33 0.17
C ASN A 19 20.29 -2.92 0.13
N VAL A 20 19.45 -1.90 0.00
CA VAL A 20 19.83 -0.48 -0.06
C VAL A 20 19.23 0.23 1.14
N ALA A 21 19.97 1.18 1.70
CA ALA A 21 19.45 2.09 2.72
C ALA A 21 18.12 2.73 2.26
N PRO A 22 17.15 2.94 3.18
CA PRO A 22 15.86 3.51 2.81
C PRO A 22 16.02 4.89 2.16
N THR A 23 15.69 4.98 0.89
CA THR A 23 15.50 6.24 0.15
C THR A 23 14.01 6.49 -0.04
N ARG A 24 13.64 7.75 -0.30
CA ARG A 24 12.24 8.12 -0.62
C ARG A 24 11.68 7.22 -1.72
N GLY A 25 10.50 6.62 -1.49
CA GLY A 25 9.81 5.74 -2.44
C GLY A 25 10.11 4.23 -2.30
N ASN A 26 10.86 3.83 -1.27
CA ASN A 26 11.11 2.42 -0.97
C ASN A 26 9.94 1.80 -0.20
N ILE A 27 9.37 0.68 -0.68
CA ILE A 27 8.38 -0.09 0.08
C ILE A 27 9.11 -1.16 0.89
N LEU A 28 8.97 -1.10 2.21
CA LEU A 28 9.64 -2.00 3.13
C LEU A 28 8.75 -3.21 3.46
N LEU A 29 9.22 -4.40 3.10
CA LEU A 29 8.61 -5.69 3.44
C LEU A 29 9.53 -6.45 4.41
N LYS A 30 9.18 -6.57 5.69
CA LYS A 30 9.89 -7.42 6.69
C LYS A 30 11.44 -7.45 6.57
N GLY A 31 12.08 -6.30 6.34
CA GLY A 31 13.54 -6.18 6.24
C GLY A 31 14.11 -6.19 4.81
N GLU A 32 13.29 -6.42 3.78
CA GLU A 32 13.64 -6.27 2.36
C GLU A 32 12.95 -5.04 1.75
N THR A 33 13.67 -4.32 0.89
CA THR A 33 13.05 -3.26 0.08
C THR A 33 12.60 -3.85 -1.25
N VAL A 34 11.32 -3.66 -1.57
CA VAL A 34 10.73 -4.08 -2.84
C VAL A 34 10.30 -2.87 -3.67
N PHE A 35 10.49 -2.98 -4.99
CA PHE A 35 10.06 -1.98 -5.96
C PHE A 35 9.23 -2.62 -7.07
N VAL A 36 8.09 -2.03 -7.38
CA VAL A 36 7.30 -2.38 -8.57
C VAL A 36 7.11 -1.14 -9.41
N PHE A 37 7.28 -1.31 -10.73
CA PHE A 37 7.19 -0.23 -11.71
C PHE A 37 6.18 -0.58 -12.79
N GLN A 38 5.41 0.40 -13.25
CA GLN A 38 4.45 0.25 -14.34
C GLN A 38 5.17 -0.11 -15.64
N LYS A 39 6.14 0.70 -16.09
CA LYS A 39 7.01 0.43 -17.26
C LYS A 39 6.23 0.17 -18.55
N GLY A 40 5.20 0.97 -18.83
CA GLY A 40 4.33 0.83 -19.99
C GLY A 40 3.39 -0.38 -19.93
N ARG A 41 3.32 -1.07 -18.80
CA ARG A 41 2.30 -2.09 -18.55
C ARG A 41 0.95 -1.42 -18.30
N ASP A 42 -0.10 -2.20 -18.50
CA ASP A 42 -1.45 -1.82 -18.12
C ASP A 42 -1.50 -1.36 -16.65
N LEU A 43 -2.20 -0.25 -16.40
CA LEU A 43 -2.24 0.38 -15.09
C LEU A 43 -2.97 -0.49 -14.07
N GLU A 44 -4.04 -1.16 -14.47
CA GLU A 44 -4.84 -2.01 -13.56
C GLU A 44 -4.00 -3.20 -13.10
N LEU A 45 -3.29 -3.85 -14.03
CA LEU A 45 -2.34 -4.92 -13.69
C LEU A 45 -1.22 -4.46 -12.76
N TYR A 46 -0.72 -3.23 -12.94
CA TYR A 46 0.27 -2.64 -12.05
C TYR A 46 -0.32 -2.38 -10.65
N VAL A 47 -1.54 -1.85 -10.58
CA VAL A 47 -2.23 -1.55 -9.32
C VAL A 47 -2.50 -2.83 -8.54
N GLU A 48 -2.98 -3.90 -9.19
CA GLU A 48 -3.17 -5.20 -8.53
C GLU A 48 -1.88 -5.73 -7.90
N GLU A 49 -0.77 -5.72 -8.66
CA GLU A 49 0.54 -6.17 -8.15
C GLU A 49 1.05 -5.28 -7.00
N PHE A 50 0.76 -3.99 -7.06
CA PHE A 50 1.10 -3.05 -5.99
C PHE A 50 0.26 -3.29 -4.72
N LEU A 51 -1.02 -3.62 -4.85
CA LEU A 51 -1.89 -3.93 -3.71
C LEU A 51 -1.47 -5.21 -2.99
N ASP A 52 -1.06 -6.25 -3.73
CA ASP A 52 -0.48 -7.46 -3.15
C ASP A 52 0.70 -7.14 -2.20
N ILE A 53 1.51 -6.14 -2.57
CA ILE A 53 2.64 -5.67 -1.77
C ILE A 53 2.17 -4.87 -0.56
N CYS A 54 1.15 -4.02 -0.72
CA CYS A 54 0.58 -3.24 0.39
C CYS A 54 0.10 -4.15 1.53
N HIS A 55 -0.51 -5.29 1.21
CA HIS A 55 -0.92 -6.28 2.21
C HIS A 55 0.23 -6.89 3.02
N LEU A 56 1.44 -6.88 2.48
CA LEU A 56 2.65 -7.42 3.13
C LEU A 56 3.53 -6.33 3.74
N ALA A 57 3.23 -5.06 3.43
CA ALA A 57 4.02 -3.93 3.85
C ALA A 57 3.88 -3.65 5.34
N ILE A 58 4.97 -3.20 5.95
CA ILE A 58 5.02 -2.78 7.36
C ILE A 58 5.15 -1.26 7.51
N CYS A 59 5.18 -0.54 6.39
CA CYS A 59 5.26 0.92 6.35
C CYS A 59 3.88 1.57 6.31
N ASP A 60 3.81 2.86 6.64
CA ASP A 60 2.58 3.63 6.61
C ASP A 60 2.10 3.97 5.18
N ASP A 61 0.86 4.44 5.08
CA ASP A 61 0.23 4.85 3.83
C ASP A 61 1.02 5.93 3.09
N ILE A 62 1.73 6.81 3.80
CA ILE A 62 2.55 7.87 3.19
C ILE A 62 3.71 7.24 2.42
N CYS A 63 4.40 6.28 3.03
CA CYS A 63 5.46 5.53 2.37
C CYS A 63 4.93 4.75 1.15
N LEU A 64 3.74 4.15 1.26
CA LEU A 64 3.10 3.45 0.16
C LEU A 64 2.71 4.40 -0.98
N MET A 65 2.12 5.56 -0.69
CA MET A 65 1.78 6.57 -1.69
C MET A 65 3.02 7.06 -2.46
N GLU A 66 4.13 7.35 -1.76
CA GLU A 66 5.38 7.73 -2.40
C GLU A 66 5.96 6.59 -3.26
N GLY A 67 5.90 5.34 -2.77
CA GLY A 67 6.32 4.17 -3.53
C GLY A 67 5.51 3.94 -4.81
N PHE A 68 4.18 4.09 -4.71
CA PHE A 68 3.26 4.04 -5.84
C PHE A 68 3.63 5.11 -6.87
N LEU A 69 3.74 6.37 -6.44
CA LEU A 69 4.09 7.50 -7.30
C LEU A 69 5.43 7.27 -8.02
N CYS A 70 6.43 6.74 -7.32
CA CYS A 70 7.74 6.41 -7.89
C CYS A 70 7.66 5.31 -8.97
N GLY A 71 6.75 4.35 -8.81
CA GLY A 71 6.53 3.23 -9.71
C GLY A 71 5.74 3.55 -10.98
N LEU A 72 4.90 4.60 -10.97
CA LEU A 72 4.09 5.02 -12.10
C LEU A 72 4.91 5.47 -13.31
N ASP A 73 4.33 5.33 -14.51
CA ASP A 73 4.92 5.90 -15.72
C ASP A 73 4.96 7.43 -15.66
N LYS A 74 5.88 8.05 -16.43
CA LYS A 74 6.20 9.48 -16.31
C LYS A 74 4.98 10.38 -16.52
N ASP A 75 4.14 10.05 -17.49
CA ASP A 75 3.00 10.88 -17.88
C ASP A 75 1.97 10.93 -16.74
N LEU A 76 1.66 9.78 -16.15
CA LEU A 76 0.73 9.71 -15.03
C LEU A 76 1.35 10.30 -13.75
N ARG A 77 2.62 10.02 -13.48
CA ARG A 77 3.34 10.60 -12.34
C ARG A 77 3.37 12.14 -12.37
N PHE A 78 3.36 12.77 -13.54
CA PHE A 78 3.39 14.23 -13.65
C PHE A 78 2.09 14.90 -13.19
N VAL A 79 0.95 14.22 -13.36
CA VAL A 79 -0.37 14.73 -13.00
C VAL A 79 -0.81 14.34 -11.59
N MET A 80 -0.10 13.40 -10.96
CA MET A 80 -0.37 12.98 -9.59
C MET A 80 0.06 14.05 -8.57
N PRO A 81 -0.76 14.30 -7.53
CA PRO A 81 -0.35 15.15 -6.42
C PRO A 81 0.84 14.52 -5.69
N ARG A 82 1.84 15.32 -5.29
CA ARG A 82 2.97 14.82 -4.50
C ARG A 82 2.52 14.61 -3.06
N GLY A 83 2.95 13.51 -2.43
CA GLY A 83 2.40 12.96 -1.18
C GLY A 83 2.01 14.02 -0.15
N ASP A 84 0.71 14.31 -0.10
CA ASP A 84 0.07 15.14 0.92
C ASP A 84 -0.61 14.20 1.92
N CYS A 85 -0.41 14.44 3.21
CA CYS A 85 -0.99 13.63 4.29
C CYS A 85 -2.53 13.68 4.31
N CYS A 86 -3.16 14.55 3.52
CA CYS A 86 -4.61 14.63 3.39
C CYS A 86 -5.23 13.48 2.57
N TRP A 87 -4.43 12.69 1.85
CA TRP A 87 -4.91 11.59 1.03
C TRP A 87 -4.86 10.25 1.77
N THR A 88 -5.90 9.43 1.61
CA THR A 88 -5.80 8.00 1.92
C THR A 88 -5.12 7.29 0.75
N LEU A 89 -4.40 6.19 1.03
CA LEU A 89 -3.78 5.39 -0.03
C LEU A 89 -4.80 4.94 -1.09
N GLU A 90 -5.98 4.51 -0.65
CA GLU A 90 -7.10 4.14 -1.50
C GLU A 90 -7.51 5.28 -2.45
N ALA A 91 -7.77 6.48 -1.93
CA ALA A 91 -8.19 7.61 -2.74
C ALA A 91 -7.09 8.03 -3.72
N TYR A 92 -5.83 7.92 -3.29
CA TYR A 92 -4.67 8.25 -4.11
C TYR A 92 -4.52 7.30 -5.30
N ILE A 93 -4.65 5.98 -5.08
CA ILE A 93 -4.59 4.99 -6.15
C ILE A 93 -5.79 5.15 -7.10
N ASN A 94 -7.01 5.33 -6.55
CA ASN A 94 -8.21 5.56 -7.37
C ASN A 94 -8.09 6.80 -8.25
N PHE A 95 -7.48 7.87 -7.75
CA PHE A 95 -7.22 9.07 -8.53
C PHE A 95 -6.30 8.80 -9.73
N ALA A 96 -5.26 7.98 -9.55
CA ALA A 96 -4.36 7.60 -10.65
C ALA A 96 -5.10 6.80 -11.73
N VAL A 97 -5.90 5.83 -11.32
CA VAL A 97 -6.69 4.98 -12.23
C VAL A 97 -7.71 5.81 -13.01
N TRP A 98 -8.42 6.70 -12.31
CA TRP A 98 -9.38 7.62 -12.92
C TRP A 98 -8.71 8.59 -13.90
N THR A 99 -7.53 9.11 -13.55
CA THR A 99 -6.76 10.01 -14.43
C THR A 99 -6.30 9.30 -15.71
N ASN A 100 -6.07 7.99 -15.66
CA ASN A 100 -5.79 7.15 -16.82
C ASN A 100 -7.05 6.81 -17.65
N GLY A 101 -8.23 7.29 -17.24
CA GLY A 101 -9.50 7.03 -17.92
C GLY A 101 -10.08 5.63 -17.68
N SER A 102 -9.58 4.91 -16.67
CA SER A 102 -10.09 3.59 -16.31
C SER A 102 -11.28 3.69 -15.34
N VAL A 103 -12.18 2.70 -15.41
CA VAL A 103 -13.32 2.50 -14.50
C VAL A 103 -12.97 1.59 -13.32
N PHE A 104 -11.75 1.07 -13.26
CA PHE A 104 -11.26 0.24 -12.17
C PHE A 104 -11.25 1.04 -10.85
N THR A 105 -11.61 0.38 -9.75
CA THR A 105 -11.67 1.00 -8.43
C THR A 105 -11.07 0.10 -7.37
N VAL A 106 -10.29 0.69 -6.48
CA VAL A 106 -9.73 0.09 -5.27
C VAL A 106 -10.62 0.44 -4.08
N GLY A 107 -10.88 -0.53 -3.22
CA GLY A 107 -11.58 -0.34 -1.95
C GLY A 107 -10.70 -0.71 -0.75
N LYS A 108 -11.18 -0.42 0.45
CA LYS A 108 -10.54 -0.90 1.68
C LYS A 108 -10.63 -2.41 1.78
N ALA A 109 -9.55 -3.03 2.23
CA ALA A 109 -9.60 -4.40 2.71
C ALA A 109 -10.48 -4.46 3.95
N GLU A 110 -11.46 -5.37 3.97
CA GLU A 110 -12.19 -5.67 5.19
C GLU A 110 -11.20 -6.30 6.18
N GLU A 111 -10.93 -5.60 7.28
CA GLU A 111 -10.19 -6.18 8.39
C GLU A 111 -11.01 -7.35 8.93
N ASP A 112 -10.50 -8.57 8.82
CA ASP A 112 -11.13 -9.75 9.38
C ASP A 112 -11.20 -9.59 10.92
N ILE A 113 -12.37 -9.15 11.42
CA ILE A 113 -12.61 -8.65 12.80
C ILE A 113 -12.34 -9.75 13.86
N HIS A 114 -12.04 -10.98 13.46
CA HIS A 114 -11.79 -12.10 14.37
C HIS A 114 -10.43 -12.10 15.08
N ARG A 115 -9.55 -11.10 14.90
CA ARG A 115 -8.25 -11.03 15.61
C ARG A 115 -8.09 -9.97 16.69
N VAL A 116 -9.10 -9.15 16.99
CA VAL A 116 -8.97 -8.10 18.02
C VAL A 116 -10.11 -8.17 19.04
N HIS A 117 -10.16 -9.25 19.82
CA HIS A 117 -10.89 -9.27 21.09
C HIS A 117 -10.05 -9.79 22.26
N ARG A 118 -8.78 -9.35 22.33
CA ARG A 118 -7.99 -9.55 23.56
C ARG A 118 -6.84 -8.56 23.74
N ALA A 119 -7.13 -7.27 23.74
CA ALA A 119 -6.30 -6.27 24.41
C ALA A 119 -7.07 -4.94 24.44
N CYS A 120 -7.94 -4.76 25.43
CA CYS A 120 -8.39 -3.49 26.01
C CYS A 120 -9.65 -3.75 26.84
N ASN A 121 -9.49 -4.38 28.01
CA ASN A 121 -10.52 -4.39 29.05
C ASN A 121 -9.88 -4.54 30.43
N ASP A 122 -8.85 -3.73 30.73
CA ASP A 122 -8.30 -3.64 32.10
C ASP A 122 -7.85 -2.22 32.48
N SER A 123 -8.51 -1.18 31.95
CA SER A 123 -8.31 0.18 32.44
C SER A 123 -9.59 0.99 32.41
N ALA A 124 -10.35 0.88 33.50
CA ALA A 124 -11.39 1.77 34.04
C ALA A 124 -12.37 0.84 34.77
N TYR A 125 -12.44 0.78 36.10
CA TYR A 125 -12.74 1.89 36.99
C TYR A 125 -12.15 1.64 38.40
N LYS A 126 -11.30 2.54 38.88
CA LYS A 126 -11.20 2.84 40.33
C LYS A 126 -11.46 4.33 40.49
N ARG A 127 -12.68 4.67 40.94
CA ARG A 127 -12.99 6.03 41.42
C ARG A 127 -12.23 6.27 42.72
N PRO A 128 -11.59 7.43 42.92
CA PRO A 128 -11.10 7.83 44.23
C PRO A 128 -12.27 8.18 45.14
N GLY A 129 -12.27 7.62 46.35
CA GLY A 129 -13.24 7.90 47.40
C GLY A 129 -13.14 9.34 47.87
N ALA A 130 -14.28 10.00 47.93
CA ALA A 130 -14.47 11.25 48.65
C ALA A 130 -15.37 10.95 49.84
N GLU A 131 -14.79 10.81 51.03
CA GLU A 131 -15.48 11.04 52.30
C GLU A 131 -14.50 11.76 53.24
N ALA A 132 -14.73 13.05 53.38
CA ALA A 132 -14.28 13.86 54.50
C ALA A 132 -15.55 14.54 55.03
N THR A 133 -16.08 14.05 56.16
CA THR A 133 -16.43 14.79 57.38
C THR A 133 -17.11 13.81 58.34
#